data_AF-A0A377ZBM5-F1
#
_entry.id   AF-A0A377ZBM5-F1
#
_cell.length_a   1.000
_cell.length_b   1.000
_cell.length_c   1.000
_cell.angle_alpha   90.00
_cell.angle_beta   90.00
_cell.angle_gamma   90.00
#
_symmetry.space_group_name_H-M   'P 1'
#
loop_
_entity.id
_entity.type
_entity.pdbx_description
1 polymer ?
#
loop_
_entity_poly.entity_id
_entity_poly.type
_entity_poly.pdbx_seq_one_letter_code
_entity_poly.pdbx_strand_id
1 'polypeptide(L)'
;MLSSDARVQRNGKHETIPTRDLVPGDIVILRAGDRVPADMRLIETHNLRVEEAILTGESTVVDKITDALEGDLPLGDRVNMVFSGTTVSAGGGVGVVTATGAQTELGHINQMMAGIEKHRTPLLVQMDKLGKAIFAIILAMMVALFIFQPRAAGYPDGRAAAVAD
;
A
#
# COMPACT_ATOMS: atom_id res chain seq x y z
N MET A 1 2.62 9.03 2.55
CA MET A 1 3.23 9.72 3.70
C MET A 1 2.10 10.35 4.51
N LEU A 2 1.75 9.76 5.64
CA LEU A 2 0.99 10.41 6.71
C LEU A 2 1.98 10.49 7.88
N SER A 3 2.79 11.54 7.94
CA SER A 3 3.57 11.85 9.14
C SER A 3 2.62 12.48 10.15
N SER A 4 1.74 11.66 10.73
CA SER A 4 1.05 12.02 11.96
C SER A 4 1.99 11.75 13.13
N ASP A 5 2.08 12.69 14.05
CA ASP A 5 2.70 12.44 15.34
C ASP A 5 1.66 11.83 16.28
N ALA A 6 2.11 10.97 17.19
CA ALA A 6 1.30 10.35 18.23
C ALA A 6 1.77 10.84 19.61
N ARG A 7 0.83 11.16 20.48
CA ARG A 7 1.12 11.48 21.88
C ARG A 7 1.12 10.19 22.69
N VAL A 8 2.27 9.83 23.23
CA VAL A 8 2.46 8.63 24.03
C VAL A 8 2.82 8.96 25.47
N GLN A 9 2.55 8.02 26.37
CA GLN A 9 3.07 8.04 27.73
C GLN A 9 4.11 6.93 27.88
N ARG A 10 5.39 7.31 28.00
CA ARG A 10 6.51 6.39 28.24
C ARG A 10 7.25 6.83 29.51
N ASN A 11 7.61 5.89 30.37
CA ASN A 11 8.31 6.17 31.64
C ASN A 11 7.62 7.26 32.50
N GLY A 12 6.28 7.30 32.48
CA GLY A 12 5.47 8.29 33.21
C GLY A 12 5.49 9.71 32.64
N LYS A 13 6.13 9.94 31.50
CA LYS A 13 6.19 11.24 30.82
C LYS A 13 5.41 11.22 29.51
N HIS A 14 4.81 12.35 29.17
CA HIS A 14 4.17 12.55 27.87
C HIS A 14 5.21 12.95 26.84
N GLU A 15 5.25 12.21 25.74
CA GLU A 15 6.17 12.44 24.63
C GLU A 15 5.38 12.41 23.33
N THR A 16 5.79 13.23 22.36
CA THR A 16 5.23 13.20 21.01
C THR A 16 6.24 12.48 20.13
N ILE A 17 5.84 11.34 19.57
CA ILE A 17 6.70 10.53 18.70
C ILE A 17 6.07 10.39 17.31
N PRO A 18 6.87 10.17 16.26
CA PRO A 18 6.33 9.80 14.96
C PRO A 18 5.48 8.53 15.06
N THR A 19 4.32 8.49 14.39
CA THR A 19 3.42 7.31 14.39
C THR A 19 4.14 6.01 13.97
N ARG A 20 5.14 6.11 13.10
CA ARG A 20 5.96 4.96 12.66
C ARG A 20 6.81 4.32 13.76
N ASP A 21 7.05 5.03 14.86
CA ASP A 21 7.88 4.57 15.97
C ASP A 21 7.01 4.00 17.12
N LEU A 22 5.68 3.90 16.90
CA LEU A 22 4.77 3.21 17.81
C LEU A 22 4.97 1.70 17.72
N VAL A 23 4.93 1.06 18.89
CA VAL A 23 5.00 -0.38 19.05
C VAL A 23 3.86 -0.90 19.93
N PRO A 24 3.45 -2.17 19.80
CA PRO A 24 2.52 -2.79 20.74
C PRO A 24 2.98 -2.62 22.19
N GLY A 25 2.05 -2.25 23.07
CA GLY A 25 2.31 -1.93 24.47
C GLY A 25 2.51 -0.45 24.77
N ASP A 26 2.69 0.41 23.77
CA ASP A 26 2.69 1.86 24.00
C ASP A 26 1.33 2.34 24.51
N ILE A 27 1.35 3.32 25.43
CA ILE A 27 0.16 4.01 25.89
C ILE A 27 0.02 5.29 25.08
N VAL A 28 -1.08 5.45 24.36
CA VAL A 28 -1.37 6.61 23.51
C VAL A 28 -2.54 7.39 24.07
N ILE A 29 -2.44 8.72 23.97
CA ILE A 29 -3.46 9.65 24.42
C ILE A 29 -4.15 10.25 23.19
N LEU A 30 -5.47 10.11 23.16
CA LEU A 30 -6.33 10.59 22.09
C LEU A 30 -7.15 11.81 22.53
N ARG A 31 -7.33 12.75 21.61
CA ARG A 31 -8.19 13.93 21.76
C ARG A 31 -9.08 14.09 20.54
N ALA A 32 -10.18 14.84 20.70
CA ALA A 32 -11.02 15.26 19.59
C ALA A 32 -10.19 15.88 18.45
N GLY A 33 -10.45 15.42 17.23
CA GLY A 33 -9.73 15.77 16.01
C GLY A 33 -8.51 14.91 15.72
N ASP A 34 -8.02 14.11 16.67
CA ASP A 34 -6.88 13.23 16.43
C ASP A 34 -7.30 12.08 15.49
N ARG A 35 -6.39 11.74 14.58
CA ARG A 35 -6.49 10.50 13.81
C ARG A 35 -5.83 9.39 14.61
N VAL A 36 -6.55 8.29 14.79
CA VAL A 36 -6.09 7.14 15.56
C VAL A 36 -4.87 6.52 14.87
N PRO A 37 -3.69 6.47 15.53
CA PRO A 37 -2.42 6.14 14.85
C PRO A 37 -2.16 4.63 14.74
N ALA A 38 -2.84 3.82 15.54
CA ALA A 38 -2.66 2.39 15.66
C ALA A 38 -3.95 1.74 16.20
N ASP A 39 -4.07 0.41 16.15
CA ASP A 39 -5.18 -0.27 16.81
C ASP A 39 -4.88 -0.35 18.30
N MET A 40 -5.86 -0.01 19.14
CA MET A 40 -5.64 0.14 20.58
C MET A 40 -6.83 -0.33 21.40
N ARG A 41 -6.52 -0.92 22.56
CA ARG A 41 -7.48 -1.21 23.62
C ARG A 41 -7.60 -0.03 24.55
N LEU A 42 -8.81 0.50 24.70
CA LEU A 42 -9.07 1.64 25.57
C LEU A 42 -8.96 1.26 27.04
N ILE A 43 -8.21 2.05 27.80
CA ILE A 43 -8.07 1.91 29.26
C ILE A 43 -8.70 3.08 30.01
N GLU A 44 -8.91 4.21 29.34
CA GLU A 44 -9.59 5.38 29.87
C GLU A 44 -10.39 6.07 28.76
N THR A 45 -11.62 6.48 29.05
CA THR A 45 -12.46 7.24 28.11
C THR A 45 -13.20 8.36 28.82
N HIS A 46 -13.31 9.50 28.14
CA HIS A 46 -14.04 10.68 28.58
C HIS A 46 -14.94 11.17 27.44
N ASN A 47 -16.19 10.68 27.39
CA ASN A 47 -17.13 10.92 26.29
C ASN A 47 -16.50 10.70 24.90
N LEU A 48 -15.66 9.66 24.79
CA LEU A 48 -14.91 9.37 23.59
C LEU A 48 -15.84 8.88 22.48
N ARG A 49 -15.84 9.60 21.35
CA ARG A 49 -16.59 9.25 20.14
C ARG A 49 -15.65 9.16 18.96
N VAL A 50 -15.78 8.10 18.18
CA VAL A 50 -14.91 7.83 17.03
C VAL A 50 -15.75 7.61 15.77
N GLU A 51 -15.33 8.22 14.66
CA GLU A 51 -15.90 7.98 13.34
C GLU A 51 -15.15 6.84 12.64
N GLU A 52 -15.87 5.76 12.35
CA GLU A 52 -15.30 4.50 11.84
C GLU A 52 -15.60 4.24 10.36
N ALA A 53 -15.94 5.30 9.61
CA ALA A 53 -16.30 5.24 8.20
C ALA A 53 -15.28 4.51 7.32
N ILE A 54 -13.99 4.61 7.67
CA ILE A 54 -12.88 3.98 6.92
C ILE A 54 -12.91 2.44 6.99
N LEU A 55 -13.57 1.86 8.00
CA LEU A 55 -13.57 0.41 8.22
C LEU A 55 -14.89 -0.24 7.81
N THR A 56 -16.01 0.46 8.00
CA THR A 56 -17.35 -0.08 7.71
C THR A 56 -17.92 0.42 6.39
N GLY A 57 -17.41 1.53 5.85
CA GLY A 57 -18.00 2.22 4.70
C GLY A 57 -19.24 3.05 5.05
N GLU A 58 -19.64 3.08 6.32
CA GLU A 58 -20.78 3.85 6.82
C GLU A 58 -20.27 4.92 7.80
N SER A 59 -20.60 6.20 7.58
CA SER A 59 -20.26 7.29 8.53
C SER A 59 -21.14 7.20 9.77
N THR A 60 -20.78 6.29 10.66
CA THR A 60 -21.38 6.16 11.98
C THR A 60 -20.37 6.58 13.03
N VAL A 61 -20.81 7.46 13.94
CA VAL A 61 -20.04 7.85 15.12
C VAL A 61 -20.40 6.89 16.25
N VAL A 62 -19.39 6.27 16.84
CA VAL A 62 -19.55 5.24 17.87
C VAL A 62 -19.02 5.75 19.20
N ASP A 63 -19.83 5.66 20.26
CA ASP A 63 -19.41 5.91 21.63
C ASP A 63 -18.53 4.76 22.13
N LYS A 64 -17.41 5.12 22.76
CA LYS A 64 -16.39 4.17 23.17
C LYS A 64 -16.33 3.98 24.69
N ILE A 65 -16.12 2.75 25.11
CA ILE A 65 -16.08 2.33 26.53
C ILE A 65 -14.76 1.66 26.90
N THR A 66 -14.52 1.45 28.19
CA THR A 66 -13.35 0.71 28.66
C THR A 66 -13.68 -0.71 29.10
N ASP A 67 -14.95 -1.05 29.32
CA ASP A 67 -15.37 -2.35 29.84
C ASP A 67 -14.98 -3.52 28.93
N ALA A 68 -14.81 -4.70 29.54
CA ALA A 68 -14.62 -5.92 28.79
C ALA A 68 -15.91 -6.27 28.02
N LEU A 69 -15.75 -6.78 26.81
CA LEU A 69 -16.85 -7.26 26.00
C LEU A 69 -16.90 -8.78 26.08
N GLU A 70 -18.10 -9.36 25.99
CA GLU A 70 -18.32 -10.80 26.06
C GLU A 70 -18.54 -11.39 24.66
N GLY A 71 -17.95 -12.55 24.41
CA GLY A 71 -18.11 -13.30 23.16
C GLY A 71 -17.15 -12.87 22.04
N ASP A 72 -17.33 -13.48 20.87
CA ASP A 72 -16.61 -13.12 19.64
C ASP A 72 -17.44 -12.10 18.87
N LEU A 73 -17.02 -10.84 18.92
CA LEU A 73 -17.72 -9.72 18.32
C LEU A 73 -17.08 -9.31 16.99
N PRO A 74 -17.89 -8.95 15.98
CA PRO A 74 -17.38 -8.36 14.76
C PRO A 74 -16.71 -7.01 15.05
N LEU A 75 -15.88 -6.55 14.12
CA LEU A 75 -15.01 -5.39 14.33
C LEU A 75 -15.76 -4.11 14.76
N GLY A 76 -16.91 -3.83 14.17
CA GLY A 76 -17.74 -2.67 14.50
C GLY A 76 -18.35 -2.70 15.90
N ASP A 77 -18.55 -3.90 16.48
CA ASP A 77 -19.14 -4.06 17.81
C ASP A 77 -18.10 -4.01 18.93
N ARG A 78 -16.80 -3.97 18.57
CA ARG A 78 -15.68 -3.84 19.52
C ARG A 78 -15.53 -2.40 20.00
N VAL A 79 -16.57 -1.88 20.65
CA VAL A 79 -16.67 -0.49 21.17
C VAL A 79 -15.63 -0.14 22.24
N ASN A 80 -14.91 -1.13 22.75
CA ASN A 80 -13.83 -0.95 23.71
C ASN A 80 -12.43 -0.87 23.08
N MET A 81 -12.40 -0.91 21.74
CA MET A 81 -11.24 -0.74 20.88
C MET A 81 -11.39 0.52 20.02
N VAL A 82 -10.25 1.04 19.57
CA VAL A 82 -10.16 2.05 18.50
C VAL A 82 -9.18 1.56 17.46
N PHE A 83 -9.42 1.94 16.20
CA PHE A 83 -8.74 1.35 15.06
C PHE A 83 -7.97 2.41 14.26
N SER A 84 -6.81 2.02 13.76
CA SER A 84 -5.92 2.83 12.95
C SER A 84 -6.64 3.48 11.78
N GLY A 85 -6.41 4.78 11.58
CA GLY A 85 -6.95 5.54 10.47
C GLY A 85 -8.33 6.15 10.72
N THR A 86 -9.06 5.71 11.75
CA THR A 86 -10.31 6.35 12.23
C THR A 86 -10.04 7.71 12.86
N THR A 87 -11.09 8.53 13.03
CA THR A 87 -10.97 9.89 13.55
C THR A 87 -11.75 10.06 14.84
N VAL A 88 -11.14 10.67 15.86
CA VAL A 88 -11.83 11.01 17.10
C VAL A 88 -12.74 12.22 16.85
N SER A 89 -14.05 11.99 16.89
CA SER A 89 -15.07 13.02 16.68
C SER A 89 -15.21 13.94 17.90
N ALA A 90 -15.23 13.36 19.11
CA ALA A 90 -15.38 14.12 20.35
C ALA A 90 -14.76 13.39 21.55
N GLY A 91 -14.54 14.16 22.62
CA GLY A 91 -14.02 13.66 23.89
C GLY A 91 -12.52 13.39 23.87
N GLY A 92 -12.09 12.48 24.73
CA GLY A 92 -10.71 12.03 24.82
C GLY A 92 -10.61 10.65 25.44
N GLY A 93 -9.46 10.01 25.29
CA GLY A 93 -9.23 8.69 25.85
C GLY A 93 -7.77 8.30 25.85
N VAL A 94 -7.48 7.22 26.56
CA VAL A 94 -6.16 6.62 26.65
C VAL A 94 -6.30 5.16 26.27
N GLY A 95 -5.39 4.67 25.43
CA GLY A 95 -5.39 3.30 24.97
C GLY A 95 -4.01 2.69 24.93
N VAL A 96 -3.95 1.36 25.09
CA VAL A 96 -2.75 0.57 24.89
C VAL A 96 -2.74 0.05 23.47
N VAL A 97 -1.64 0.28 22.76
CA VAL A 97 -1.45 -0.19 21.39
C VAL A 97 -1.43 -1.72 21.34
N THR A 98 -2.31 -2.30 20.53
CA THR A 98 -2.39 -3.74 20.30
C THR A 98 -1.78 -4.15 18.96
N ALA A 99 -1.90 -3.31 17.92
CA ALA A 99 -1.32 -3.57 16.61
C ALA A 99 -0.92 -2.28 15.88
N THR A 100 0.15 -2.34 15.09
CA THR A 100 0.68 -1.20 14.31
C THR A 100 0.93 -1.57 12.86
N GLY A 101 0.91 -0.56 11.98
CA GLY A 101 1.23 -0.72 10.56
C GLY A 101 0.40 -1.81 9.86
N ALA A 102 1.08 -2.75 9.23
CA ALA A 102 0.47 -3.85 8.47
C ALA A 102 -0.39 -4.82 9.31
N GLN A 103 -0.14 -4.88 10.63
CA GLN A 103 -0.88 -5.75 11.55
C GLN A 103 -2.15 -5.10 12.08
N THR A 104 -2.38 -3.82 11.78
CA THR A 104 -3.67 -3.18 12.08
C THR A 104 -4.75 -3.76 11.18
N GLU A 105 -6.01 -3.64 11.58
CA GLU A 105 -7.17 -4.07 10.79
C GLU A 105 -7.19 -3.37 9.42
N LEU A 106 -6.94 -2.05 9.41
CA LEU A 106 -6.78 -1.29 8.16
C LEU A 106 -5.55 -1.75 7.36
N GLY A 107 -4.47 -2.13 8.03
CA GLY A 107 -3.26 -2.69 7.44
C GLY A 107 -3.53 -4.04 6.75
N HIS A 108 -4.27 -4.93 7.40
CA HIS A 108 -4.71 -6.21 6.86
C HIS A 108 -5.61 -6.03 5.64
N ILE A 109 -6.59 -5.12 5.70
CA ILE A 109 -7.43 -4.77 4.54
C ILE A 109 -6.55 -4.31 3.37
N ASN A 110 -5.63 -3.37 3.61
CA ASN A 110 -4.73 -2.87 2.58
C ASN A 110 -3.81 -3.97 2.01
N GLN A 111 -3.35 -4.92 2.82
CA GLN A 111 -2.54 -6.05 2.35
C GLN A 111 -3.35 -7.03 1.49
N MET A 112 -4.58 -7.35 1.90
CA MET A 112 -5.48 -8.18 1.09
C MET A 112 -5.76 -7.53 -0.28
N MET A 113 -5.89 -6.20 -0.32
CA MET A 113 -6.03 -5.46 -1.58
C MET A 113 -4.72 -5.38 -2.38
N ALA A 114 -3.57 -5.24 -1.71
CA ALA A 114 -2.26 -5.18 -2.37
C ALA A 114 -1.80 -6.53 -2.95
N GLY A 115 -2.29 -7.64 -2.37
CA GLY A 115 -2.16 -9.00 -2.91
C GLY A 115 -2.91 -9.22 -4.23
N ILE A 116 -3.77 -8.27 -4.63
CA ILE A 116 -4.22 -8.12 -6.02
C ILE A 116 -3.05 -7.52 -6.79
N GLU A 117 -2.00 -8.32 -6.99
CA GLU A 117 -1.00 -8.00 -8.00
C GLU A 117 -1.76 -7.67 -9.29
N LYS A 118 -1.33 -6.60 -9.96
CA LYS A 118 -1.77 -6.25 -11.31
C LYS A 118 -1.44 -7.42 -12.24
N HIS A 119 -2.28 -8.45 -12.28
CA HIS A 119 -2.25 -9.41 -13.35
C HIS A 119 -2.38 -8.61 -14.62
N ARG A 120 -1.34 -8.65 -15.47
CA ARG A 120 -1.41 -8.05 -16.81
C ARG A 120 -2.73 -8.53 -17.41
N THR A 121 -3.55 -7.59 -17.87
CA THR A 121 -4.83 -7.98 -18.46
C THR A 121 -4.57 -8.99 -19.58
N PRO A 122 -5.46 -9.98 -19.79
CA PRO A 122 -5.26 -11.00 -20.82
C PRO A 122 -4.98 -10.39 -22.20
N LEU A 123 -5.47 -9.17 -22.45
CA LEU A 123 -5.19 -8.38 -23.65
C LEU A 123 -3.73 -7.88 -23.74
N LEU A 124 -3.16 -7.38 -22.64
CA LEU A 124 -1.75 -6.95 -22.57
C LEU A 124 -0.78 -8.11 -22.82
N VAL A 125 -1.12 -9.32 -22.36
CA VAL A 125 -0.32 -10.53 -22.59
C VAL A 125 -0.36 -10.95 -24.07
N GLN A 126 -1.52 -10.84 -24.71
CA GLN A 126 -1.66 -11.17 -26.14
C GLN A 126 -0.90 -10.18 -27.04
N MET A 127 -0.94 -8.88 -26.71
CA MET A 127 -0.19 -7.85 -27.42
C MET A 127 1.33 -8.08 -27.33
N ASP A 128 1.85 -8.48 -26.16
CA ASP A 128 3.27 -8.80 -25.98
C ASP A 128 3.70 -10.03 -26.80
N LYS A 129 2.84 -11.06 -26.87
CA LYS A 129 3.08 -12.24 -27.72
C LYS A 129 3.09 -11.88 -29.21
N LEU A 130 2.13 -11.06 -29.67
CA LEU A 130 2.08 -10.57 -31.05
C LEU A 130 3.34 -9.76 -31.38
N GLY A 131 3.73 -8.83 -30.50
CA GLY A 131 4.93 -8.00 -30.68
C GLY A 131 6.20 -8.83 -30.79
N LYS A 132 6.37 -9.84 -29.93
CA LYS A 132 7.51 -10.76 -29.99
C LYS A 132 7.52 -11.61 -31.26
N ALA A 133 6.35 -12.06 -31.73
CA ALA A 133 6.25 -12.81 -32.98
C ALA A 133 6.66 -11.96 -34.19
N ILE A 134 6.14 -10.73 -34.29
CA ILE A 134 6.50 -9.78 -35.37
C ILE A 134 8.00 -9.47 -35.32
N PHE A 135 8.54 -9.20 -34.13
CA PHE A 135 9.97 -8.95 -33.94
C PHE A 135 10.85 -10.11 -34.43
N ALA A 136 10.48 -11.35 -34.08
CA ALA A 136 11.20 -12.54 -34.53
C ALA A 136 11.16 -12.73 -36.05
N ILE A 137 10.02 -12.46 -36.69
CA ILE A 137 9.87 -12.53 -38.15
C ILE A 137 10.76 -11.50 -38.85
N ILE A 138 10.73 -10.24 -38.38
CA ILE A 138 11.56 -9.16 -38.95
C ILE A 138 13.05 -9.52 -38.82
N LEU A 139 13.46 -9.99 -37.63
CA LEU A 139 14.85 -10.36 -37.38
C LEU A 139 15.30 -11.53 -38.29
N ALA A 140 14.46 -12.55 -38.46
CA ALA A 140 14.74 -13.67 -39.36
C ALA A 140 14.88 -13.22 -40.82
N MET A 141 14.02 -12.32 -41.28
CA MET A 141 14.08 -11.76 -42.63
C MET A 141 15.34 -10.93 -42.85
N MET A 142 15.76 -10.12 -41.86
CA MET A 142 17.02 -9.37 -41.91
C MET A 142 18.23 -10.29 -42.03
N VAL A 143 18.29 -11.35 -41.21
CA VAL A 143 19.39 -12.33 -41.27
C VAL A 143 19.41 -13.06 -42.61
N ALA A 144 18.24 -13.45 -43.13
CA ALA A 144 18.13 -14.10 -44.44
C ALA A 144 18.68 -13.19 -45.56
N LEU A 145 18.27 -11.92 -45.59
CA LEU A 145 18.78 -10.94 -46.56
C LEU A 145 20.29 -10.74 -46.42
N PHE A 146 20.80 -10.61 -45.20
CA PHE A 146 22.24 -10.45 -44.95
C PHE A 146 23.06 -11.68 -45.38
N ILE A 147 22.50 -12.89 -45.38
CA ILE A 147 23.18 -14.10 -45.86
C ILE A 147 23.07 -14.27 -47.38
N PHE A 148 21.95 -13.85 -47.97
CA PHE A 148 21.69 -13.97 -49.41
C PHE A 148 22.38 -12.88 -50.24
N GLN A 149 22.42 -11.64 -49.74
CA GLN A 149 23.03 -10.49 -50.43
C GLN A 149 24.54 -10.67 -50.73
N PRO A 150 25.40 -11.18 -49.81
CA PRO A 150 26.81 -11.43 -50.12
C PRO A 150 27.03 -12.68 -50.98
N ARG A 151 25.99 -13.49 -51.26
CA ARG A 151 26.08 -14.62 -52.22
C ARG A 151 25.69 -14.26 -53.65
N ALA A 152 24.91 -13.19 -53.86
CA ALA A 152 24.49 -12.74 -55.19
C ALA A 152 25.30 -11.54 -55.72
N ALA A 153 25.97 -10.79 -54.84
CA ALA A 153 26.86 -9.72 -55.25
C ALA A 153 28.28 -10.27 -55.52
N GLY A 154 28.47 -10.87 -56.70
CA GLY A 154 29.73 -10.65 -57.41
C GLY A 154 29.83 -9.16 -57.68
N TYR A 155 30.42 -8.40 -56.75
CA TYR A 155 30.75 -7.00 -56.95
C TYR A 155 31.69 -6.92 -58.16
N PRO A 156 31.33 -6.30 -59.29
CA PRO A 156 32.35 -5.79 -60.18
C PRO A 156 33.07 -4.68 -59.41
N ASP A 157 34.36 -4.88 -59.17
CA ASP A 157 35.26 -3.91 -58.55
C ASP A 157 35.06 -2.53 -59.19
N GLY A 158 34.58 -1.56 -58.41
CA GLY A 158 34.53 -0.14 -58.77
C GLY A 158 35.91 0.52 -58.82
N ARG A 159 36.92 -0.18 -59.38
CA ARG A 159 38.28 0.31 -59.61
C ARG A 159 38.64 0.22 -61.10
N ALA A 160 37.98 1.03 -61.91
CA ALA A 160 38.47 1.38 -63.25
C ALA A 160 37.96 2.77 -63.67
N ALA A 161 38.10 3.74 -62.78
CA ALA A 161 37.98 5.16 -63.11
C ALA A 161 39.12 5.92 -62.44
N ALA A 162 40.36 5.64 -62.87
CA ALA A 162 41.53 6.47 -62.59
C ALA A 162 42.76 6.00 -63.39
N VAL A 163 43.19 6.85 -64.33
CA VAL A 163 44.58 7.14 -64.73
C VAL A 163 45.20 6.40 -65.93
N ALA A 164 45.59 7.22 -66.92
CA ALA A 164 46.58 7.06 -68.01
C ALA A 164 46.20 6.10 -69.18
N ASP A 165 46.34 6.44 -70.46
CA ASP A 165 46.93 7.55 -71.24
C ASP A 165 46.21 7.55 -72.61
#